data_AF-A0A7W3J3B1-F1
#
_entry.id   AF-A0A7W3J3B1-F1
#
_cell.length_a   1.000
_cell.length_b   1.000
_cell.length_c   1.000
_cell.angle_alpha   90.00
_cell.angle_beta   90.00
_cell.angle_gamma   90.00
#
_symmetry.space_group_name_H-M   'P 1'
#
loop_
_entity.id
_entity.type
_entity.pdbx_description
1 polymer ?
#
loop_
_entity_poly.entity_id
_entity_poly.type
_entity_poly.pdbx_seq_one_letter_code
_entity_poly.pdbx_strand_id
1 'polypeptide(L)'
;MKHALIAASLVLVAGTAVGCGDGGSGGAPSDASEKEFCANFESIAKDITALGADAKPADIVKALKDAGTKLEDTGTPKGISDDERKGFELEVQKIGELPDDASTEDVSNLAEDLSKDEQAQVQAFDDYVSKTCQQ
;
A
#
# COMPACT_ATOMS: atom_id res chain seq x y z
N MET A 1 -36.01 41.96 14.78
CA MET A 1 -34.77 41.33 14.27
C MET A 1 -33.87 41.09 15.47
N LYS A 2 -33.92 39.89 16.07
CA LYS A 2 -33.20 39.56 17.30
C LYS A 2 -32.12 38.54 16.95
N HIS A 3 -30.88 38.88 17.24
CA HIS A 3 -29.68 38.11 16.95
C HIS A 3 -29.69 36.77 17.69
N ALA A 4 -29.61 35.67 16.94
CA ALA A 4 -29.26 34.37 17.48
C ALA A 4 -27.82 34.06 17.05
N LEU A 5 -26.89 34.29 17.98
CA LEU A 5 -25.50 33.83 17.89
C LEU A 5 -25.50 32.33 18.13
N ILE A 6 -25.24 31.53 17.09
CA ILE A 6 -24.97 30.10 17.25
C ILE A 6 -23.45 29.98 17.47
N ALA A 7 -23.10 29.65 18.71
CA ALA A 7 -21.73 29.37 19.14
C ALA A 7 -21.23 28.09 18.46
N ALA A 8 -20.17 28.21 17.68
CA ALA A 8 -19.41 27.07 17.17
C ALA A 8 -18.58 26.48 18.31
N SER A 9 -19.00 25.33 18.82
CA SER A 9 -18.24 24.53 19.77
C SER A 9 -17.08 23.85 19.04
N LEU A 10 -15.97 24.55 18.87
CA LEU A 10 -14.68 23.96 18.51
C LEU A 10 -14.18 23.14 19.72
N VAL A 11 -14.48 21.84 19.74
CA VAL A 11 -13.81 20.90 20.64
C VAL A 11 -12.39 20.71 20.09
N LEU A 12 -11.47 21.55 20.56
CA LEU A 12 -10.03 21.34 20.44
C LEU A 12 -9.66 20.11 21.27
N VAL A 13 -9.61 18.94 20.63
CA VAL A 13 -8.85 17.81 21.16
C VAL A 13 -7.38 18.14 20.96
N ALA A 14 -6.77 18.68 22.02
CA ALA A 14 -5.33 18.79 22.14
C ALA A 14 -4.74 17.38 22.30
N GLY A 15 -4.25 16.81 21.21
CA GLY A 15 -3.43 15.60 21.20
C GLY A 15 -1.98 15.94 21.53
N THR A 16 -1.59 15.77 22.78
CA THR A 16 -0.18 15.78 23.20
C THR A 16 0.44 14.41 22.96
N ALA A 17 1.23 14.27 21.89
CA ALA A 17 2.36 13.35 21.83
C ALA A 17 3.20 13.65 20.58
N VAL A 18 4.42 14.12 20.80
CA VAL A 18 5.48 14.14 19.79
C VAL A 18 6.05 12.72 19.70
N GLY A 19 5.73 12.01 18.62
CA GLY A 19 6.28 10.68 18.33
C GLY A 19 5.69 10.12 17.04
N CYS A 20 6.51 10.09 15.98
CA CYS A 20 6.31 9.51 14.63
C CYS A 20 4.97 9.78 13.92
N GLY A 21 5.06 10.36 12.72
CA GLY A 21 3.93 10.86 11.93
C GLY A 21 2.76 9.90 11.81
N ASP A 22 1.64 10.30 12.42
CA ASP A 22 0.31 9.84 12.09
C ASP A 22 -0.62 11.03 12.29
N GLY A 23 -1.32 11.44 11.24
CA GLY A 23 -2.11 12.67 11.29
C GLY A 23 -2.52 13.26 9.95
N GLY A 24 -2.98 12.42 9.02
CA GLY A 24 -3.94 12.82 8.00
C GLY A 24 -3.34 13.29 6.68
N SER A 25 -3.15 12.36 5.74
CA SER A 25 -3.21 12.59 4.29
C SER A 25 -3.34 11.25 3.56
N GLY A 26 -4.57 10.86 3.21
CA GLY A 26 -4.84 9.97 2.06
C GLY A 26 -4.13 8.62 1.95
N GLY A 27 -3.82 7.92 3.04
CA GLY A 27 -3.30 6.54 2.97
C GLY A 27 -4.34 5.56 2.42
N ALA A 28 -3.88 4.41 1.94
CA ALA A 28 -4.72 3.38 1.35
C ALA A 28 -5.88 2.97 2.30
N PRO A 29 -7.06 2.60 1.77
CA PRO A 29 -8.20 2.14 2.58
C PRO A 29 -7.82 1.03 3.56
N SER A 30 -8.59 0.88 4.64
CA SER A 30 -8.32 -0.10 5.71
C SER A 30 -9.55 -0.96 6.02
N ASP A 31 -10.51 -0.99 5.09
CA ASP A 31 -11.79 -1.64 5.26
C ASP A 31 -12.12 -2.65 4.16
N ALA A 32 -11.13 -3.03 3.34
CA ALA A 32 -11.26 -4.11 2.38
C ALA A 32 -11.63 -5.42 3.08
N SER A 33 -12.34 -6.29 2.37
CA SER A 33 -12.48 -7.68 2.82
C SER A 33 -11.23 -8.47 2.45
N GLU A 34 -10.83 -9.46 3.25
CA GLU A 34 -9.71 -10.37 2.91
C GLU A 34 -9.93 -11.02 1.54
N LYS A 35 -11.17 -11.35 1.20
CA LYS A 35 -11.53 -11.90 -0.11
C LYS A 35 -11.25 -10.94 -1.26
N GLU A 36 -11.62 -9.67 -1.11
CA GLU A 36 -11.38 -8.64 -2.12
C GLU A 36 -9.88 -8.35 -2.27
N PHE A 37 -9.19 -8.21 -1.13
CA PHE A 37 -7.75 -8.06 -1.07
C PHE A 37 -7.04 -9.20 -1.81
N CYS A 38 -7.29 -10.47 -1.46
CA CYS A 38 -6.66 -11.62 -2.10
C CYS A 38 -7.04 -11.79 -3.58
N ALA A 39 -8.30 -11.48 -3.96
CA ALA A 39 -8.72 -11.51 -5.36
C ALA A 39 -7.93 -10.52 -6.23
N ASN A 40 -7.49 -9.39 -5.65
CA ASN A 40 -6.66 -8.43 -6.37
C ASN A 40 -5.23 -8.93 -6.59
N PHE A 41 -4.61 -9.60 -5.62
CA PHE A 41 -3.32 -10.28 -5.83
C PHE A 41 -3.41 -11.34 -6.94
N GLU A 42 -4.46 -12.15 -6.93
CA GLU A 42 -4.66 -13.13 -8.00
C GLU A 42 -4.86 -12.47 -9.38
N SER A 43 -5.62 -11.38 -9.44
CA SER A 43 -5.81 -10.63 -10.68
C SER A 43 -4.49 -10.08 -11.20
N ILE A 44 -3.69 -9.46 -10.32
CA ILE A 44 -2.38 -8.90 -10.64
C ILE A 44 -1.45 -10.01 -11.16
N ALA A 45 -1.40 -11.16 -10.48
CA ALA A 45 -0.59 -12.30 -10.91
C ALA A 45 -1.01 -12.81 -12.30
N LYS A 46 -2.32 -12.84 -12.60
CA LYS A 46 -2.84 -13.19 -13.93
C LYS A 46 -2.46 -12.15 -14.99
N ASP A 47 -2.58 -10.86 -14.66
CA ASP A 47 -2.25 -9.76 -15.57
C ASP A 47 -0.75 -9.77 -15.93
N ILE A 48 0.12 -9.96 -14.93
CA ILE A 48 1.57 -10.10 -15.14
C ILE A 48 1.89 -11.35 -15.98
N THR A 49 1.27 -12.49 -15.66
CA THR A 49 1.47 -13.73 -16.43
C THR A 49 1.01 -13.60 -17.89
N ALA A 50 -0.06 -12.83 -18.12
CA ALA A 50 -0.63 -12.62 -19.46
C ALA A 50 0.29 -11.79 -20.39
N LEU A 51 1.25 -11.03 -19.84
CA LEU A 51 2.26 -10.35 -20.64
C LEU A 51 3.17 -11.34 -21.40
N GLY A 52 3.35 -12.54 -20.87
CA GLY A 52 4.20 -13.58 -21.45
C GLY A 52 5.70 -13.35 -21.25
N ALA A 53 6.50 -14.35 -21.62
CA ALA A 53 7.95 -14.34 -21.40
C ALA A 53 8.72 -13.34 -22.27
N ASP A 54 8.12 -12.87 -23.37
CA ASP A 54 8.73 -11.92 -24.32
C ASP A 54 8.29 -10.46 -24.07
N ALA A 55 7.67 -10.20 -22.91
CA ALA A 55 7.22 -8.86 -22.53
C ALA A 55 8.39 -7.88 -22.50
N LYS A 56 8.17 -6.65 -23.00
CA LYS A 56 9.19 -5.61 -22.93
C LYS A 56 9.34 -5.13 -21.49
N PRO A 57 10.54 -4.71 -21.06
CA PRO A 57 10.74 -4.17 -19.71
C PRO A 57 9.72 -3.07 -19.34
N ALA A 58 9.46 -2.13 -20.27
CA ALA A 58 8.48 -1.07 -20.06
C ALA A 58 7.04 -1.58 -19.84
N ASP A 59 6.65 -2.69 -20.48
CA ASP A 59 5.32 -3.29 -20.29
C ASP A 59 5.22 -3.96 -18.90
N ILE A 60 6.31 -4.58 -18.44
CA ILE A 60 6.42 -5.17 -17.09
C ILE A 60 6.34 -4.08 -16.02
N VAL A 61 7.14 -3.01 -16.16
CA VAL A 61 7.13 -1.87 -15.23
C VAL A 61 5.76 -1.23 -15.18
N LYS A 62 5.13 -1.02 -16.34
CA LYS A 62 3.76 -0.50 -16.38
C LYS A 62 2.78 -1.41 -15.64
N ALA A 63 2.85 -2.72 -15.84
CA ALA A 63 1.97 -3.66 -15.15
C ALA A 63 2.20 -3.69 -13.63
N LEU A 64 3.46 -3.56 -13.18
CA LEU A 64 3.78 -3.42 -11.76
C LEU A 64 3.19 -2.14 -11.18
N LYS A 65 3.33 -1.00 -11.87
CA LYS A 65 2.77 0.28 -11.42
C LYS A 65 1.24 0.24 -11.38
N ASP A 66 0.60 -0.31 -12.41
CA ASP A 66 -0.86 -0.50 -12.43
C ASP A 66 -1.31 -1.43 -11.29
N ALA A 67 -0.52 -2.46 -10.96
CA ALA A 67 -0.76 -3.33 -9.82
C ALA A 67 -0.62 -2.59 -8.48
N GLY A 68 0.43 -1.79 -8.30
CA GLY A 68 0.64 -0.95 -7.12
C GLY A 68 -0.54 0.00 -6.88
N THR A 69 -1.00 0.70 -7.92
CA THR A 69 -2.20 1.56 -7.83
C THR A 69 -3.45 0.76 -7.46
N LYS A 70 -3.66 -0.40 -8.08
CA LYS A 70 -4.82 -1.25 -7.77
C LYS A 70 -4.79 -1.75 -6.32
N LEU A 71 -3.61 -2.11 -5.81
CA LEU A 71 -3.41 -2.46 -4.41
C LEU A 71 -3.73 -1.26 -3.52
N GLU A 72 -3.16 -0.08 -3.81
CA GLU A 72 -3.43 1.16 -3.08
C GLU A 72 -4.93 1.49 -2.99
N ASP A 73 -5.64 1.42 -4.12
CA ASP A 73 -7.07 1.68 -4.22
C ASP A 73 -7.92 0.68 -3.44
N THR A 74 -7.48 -0.58 -3.37
CA THR A 74 -8.13 -1.63 -2.58
C THR A 74 -7.89 -1.39 -1.09
N GLY A 75 -6.66 -1.02 -0.75
CA GLY A 75 -6.20 -0.97 0.62
C GLY A 75 -6.10 -2.34 1.28
N THR A 76 -6.11 -2.34 2.61
CA THR A 76 -5.85 -3.51 3.43
C THR A 76 -7.08 -3.97 4.22
N PRO A 77 -7.15 -5.24 4.63
CA PRO A 77 -8.26 -5.71 5.44
C PRO A 77 -8.29 -5.15 6.85
N LYS A 78 -9.48 -5.12 7.46
CA LYS A 78 -9.62 -4.81 8.89
C LYS A 78 -8.89 -5.87 9.73
N GLY A 79 -8.02 -5.43 10.62
CA GLY A 79 -7.30 -6.33 11.53
C GLY A 79 -5.92 -6.75 11.07
N ILE A 80 -5.45 -6.24 9.92
CA ILE A 80 -4.02 -6.21 9.58
C ILE A 80 -3.25 -5.48 10.68
N SER A 81 -2.08 -5.98 11.06
CA SER A 81 -1.24 -5.32 12.07
C SER A 81 -0.60 -4.05 11.52
N ASP A 82 -0.15 -3.14 12.40
CA ASP A 82 0.49 -1.89 11.96
C ASP A 82 1.75 -2.14 11.13
N ASP A 83 2.52 -3.18 11.45
CA ASP A 83 3.74 -3.52 10.71
C ASP A 83 3.41 -4.14 9.35
N GLU A 84 2.39 -4.99 9.27
CA GLU A 84 1.87 -5.52 8.01
C GLU A 84 1.31 -4.40 7.11
N ARG A 85 0.58 -3.44 7.69
CA ARG A 85 0.07 -2.27 6.96
C ARG A 85 1.19 -1.38 6.43
N LYS A 86 2.23 -1.15 7.23
CA LYS A 86 3.41 -0.38 6.78
C LYS A 86 4.17 -1.12 5.68
N GLY A 87 4.29 -2.44 5.77
CA GLY A 87 4.91 -3.24 4.71
C GLY A 87 4.17 -3.09 3.38
N PHE A 88 2.84 -3.20 3.42
CA PHE A 88 1.98 -2.94 2.26
C PHE A 88 2.17 -1.53 1.68
N GLU A 89 2.08 -0.49 2.53
CA GLU A 89 2.20 0.91 2.07
C GLU A 89 3.58 1.18 1.48
N LEU A 90 4.63 0.59 2.06
CA LEU A 90 5.99 0.69 1.56
C LEU A 90 6.17 0.01 0.20
N GLU A 91 5.64 -1.20 0.00
CA GLU A 91 5.72 -1.88 -1.31
C GLU A 91 5.02 -1.09 -2.41
N VAL A 92 3.79 -0.64 -2.15
CA VAL A 92 3.00 0.17 -3.09
C VAL A 92 3.74 1.47 -3.42
N GLN A 93 4.28 2.14 -2.40
CA GLN A 93 5.09 3.34 -2.58
C GLN A 93 6.31 3.06 -3.47
N LYS A 94 7.07 2.01 -3.17
CA LYS A 94 8.30 1.66 -3.90
C LYS A 94 8.03 1.33 -5.37
N ILE A 95 6.93 0.60 -5.63
CA ILE A 95 6.45 0.34 -6.98
C ILE A 95 6.08 1.65 -7.70
N GLY A 96 5.38 2.56 -7.03
CA GLY A 96 5.00 3.86 -7.59
C GLY A 96 6.19 4.77 -7.91
N GLU A 97 7.27 4.65 -7.12
CA GLU A 97 8.54 5.39 -7.28
C GLU A 97 9.39 4.88 -8.47
N LEU A 98 9.08 3.70 -9.02
CA LEU A 98 9.82 3.17 -10.19
C LEU A 98 9.70 4.11 -11.40
N PRO A 99 10.83 4.43 -12.07
CA PRO A 99 10.79 5.16 -13.33
C PRO A 99 10.12 4.31 -14.42
N ASP A 100 9.44 4.96 -15.38
CA ASP A 100 8.68 4.26 -16.43
C ASP A 100 9.59 3.43 -17.36
N ASP A 101 10.88 3.77 -17.42
CA ASP A 101 11.92 3.05 -18.15
C ASP A 101 12.80 2.15 -17.25
N ALA A 102 12.32 1.85 -16.03
CA ALA A 102 13.00 0.94 -15.11
C ALA A 102 13.36 -0.41 -15.77
N SER A 103 14.53 -0.90 -15.43
CA SER A 103 15.00 -2.22 -15.82
C SER A 103 14.49 -3.29 -14.86
N THR A 104 14.62 -4.56 -15.25
CA THR A 104 14.35 -5.69 -14.35
C THR A 104 15.27 -5.68 -13.12
N GLU A 105 16.46 -5.10 -13.23
CA GLU A 105 17.39 -4.94 -12.11
C GLU A 105 16.84 -3.90 -11.12
N ASP A 106 16.34 -2.76 -11.59
CA ASP A 106 15.71 -1.75 -10.73
C ASP A 106 14.52 -2.31 -9.95
N VAL A 107 13.70 -3.15 -10.59
CA VAL A 107 12.59 -3.86 -9.94
C VAL A 107 13.11 -4.84 -8.88
N SER A 108 14.17 -5.59 -9.19
CA SER A 108 14.76 -6.57 -8.27
C SER A 108 15.41 -5.90 -7.05
N ASN A 109 15.89 -4.67 -7.22
CA ASN A 109 16.61 -3.93 -6.20
C ASN A 109 15.69 -3.07 -5.32
N LEU A 110 14.36 -3.12 -5.50
CA LEU A 110 13.40 -2.38 -4.67
C LEU A 110 13.56 -2.62 -3.16
N ALA A 111 14.02 -3.81 -2.79
CA ALA A 111 14.26 -4.19 -1.39
C ALA A 111 15.67 -3.84 -0.88
N GLU A 112 16.63 -3.47 -1.74
CA GLU A 112 18.03 -3.25 -1.34
C GLU A 112 18.21 -1.96 -0.51
N ASP A 113 17.40 -0.95 -0.78
CA ASP A 113 17.47 0.35 -0.09
C ASP A 113 16.69 0.40 1.24
N LEU A 114 16.06 -0.70 1.63
CA LEU A 114 15.25 -0.76 2.84
C LEU A 114 16.11 -0.88 4.10
N SER A 115 15.78 -0.09 5.11
CA SER A 115 16.30 -0.26 6.47
C SER A 115 15.83 -1.59 7.08
N LYS A 116 16.45 -2.01 8.19
CA LYS A 116 16.07 -3.26 8.87
C LYS A 116 14.62 -3.28 9.33
N ASP A 117 14.10 -2.13 9.75
CA ASP A 117 12.72 -2.01 10.22
C ASP A 117 11.74 -2.11 9.04
N GLU A 118 12.07 -1.47 7.92
CA GLU A 118 11.31 -1.56 6.66
C GLU A 118 11.31 -2.98 6.10
N GLN A 119 12.46 -3.67 6.09
CA GLN A 119 12.55 -5.08 5.69
C GLN A 119 11.67 -5.98 6.57
N ALA A 120 11.63 -5.73 7.88
CA ALA A 120 10.78 -6.49 8.79
C ALA A 120 9.28 -6.23 8.54
N GLN A 121 8.91 -5.01 8.17
CA GLN A 121 7.53 -4.65 7.81
C GLN A 121 7.10 -5.31 6.51
N VAL A 122 7.93 -5.27 5.46
CA VAL A 122 7.70 -6.00 4.20
C VAL A 122 7.56 -7.48 4.47
N GLN A 123 8.45 -8.08 5.26
CA GLN A 123 8.36 -9.49 5.61
C GLN A 123 7.09 -9.84 6.40
N ALA A 124 6.67 -8.98 7.34
CA ALA A 124 5.43 -9.19 8.08
C ALA A 124 4.22 -9.17 7.14
N PHE A 125 4.22 -8.26 6.16
CA PHE A 125 3.21 -8.18 5.12
C PHE A 125 3.20 -9.41 4.22
N ASP A 126 4.37 -9.86 3.71
CA ASP A 126 4.51 -11.09 2.91
C ASP A 126 3.96 -12.33 3.63
N ASP A 127 4.28 -12.45 4.92
CA ASP A 127 3.79 -13.51 5.80
C ASP A 127 2.25 -13.45 5.95
N TYR A 128 1.69 -12.25 6.07
CA TYR A 128 0.25 -12.03 6.14
C TYR A 128 -0.44 -12.43 4.83
N VAL A 129 0.06 -11.97 3.69
CA VAL A 129 -0.49 -12.33 2.36
C VAL A 129 -0.44 -13.84 2.17
N SER A 130 0.69 -14.47 2.49
CA SER A 130 0.85 -15.93 2.38
C SER A 130 -0.14 -16.68 3.26
N LYS A 131 -0.34 -16.25 4.52
CA LYS A 131 -1.27 -16.90 5.46
C LYS A 131 -2.73 -16.64 5.13
N THR A 132 -3.06 -15.49 4.54
CA THR A 132 -4.45 -15.06 4.34
C THR A 132 -4.96 -15.48 2.96
N CYS A 133 -4.13 -15.35 1.93
CA CYS A 133 -4.52 -15.56 0.54
C CYS A 133 -4.22 -16.95 -0.01
N GLN A 134 -3.43 -17.78 0.68
CA GLN A 134 -3.17 -19.17 0.28
C GLN A 134 -4.07 -20.19 1.01
N GLN A 135 -5.19 -19.73 1.59
CA GLN A 135 -6.18 -20.55 2.30
C GLN A 135 -7.17 -21.24 1.35
#